data_AF-A0A2I0JFR0-F1
#
_entry.id   AF-A0A2I0JFR0-F1
#
_cell.length_a   1.000
_cell.length_b   1.000
_cell.length_c   1.000
_cell.angle_alpha   90.00
_cell.angle_beta   90.00
_cell.angle_gamma   90.00
#
_symmetry.space_group_name_H-M   'P 1'
#
loop_
_entity.id
_entity.type
_entity.pdbx_description
1 polymer ?
#
loop_
_entity_poly.entity_id
_entity_poly.type
_entity_poly.pdbx_seq_one_letter_code
_entity_poly.pdbx_strand_id
1 'polypeptide(L)'
;METSLRYWGDSKSLRFHAKEKIPIDSKTRLQVQGELDTRIGAPTFVHAMIRRFYPDWKSRGAAEFALNIKDFQKDQDVRVKVGLEVFDQVPYLQIRENNWTLNADVNGKWNVRYDL
;
A
#
# COMPACT_ATOMS: atom_id res chain seq x y z
N MET A 1 -3.22 17.71 -7.77
CA MET A 1 -2.11 17.27 -6.88
C MET A 1 -2.45 17.71 -5.46
N GLU A 2 -2.21 16.88 -4.46
CA GLU A 2 -2.40 17.20 -3.03
C GLU A 2 -1.02 17.11 -2.36
N THR A 3 -0.53 18.22 -1.79
CA THR A 3 0.78 18.25 -1.09
C THR A 3 0.65 19.00 0.22
N SER A 4 1.24 18.47 1.29
CA SER A 4 1.29 19.14 2.60
C SER A 4 2.65 19.01 3.25
N LEU A 5 3.15 20.12 3.77
CA LEU A 5 4.37 20.19 4.58
C LEU A 5 3.98 20.32 6.05
N ARG A 6 4.59 19.51 6.92
CA ARG A 6 4.43 19.62 8.38
C ARG A 6 5.79 19.78 9.04
N TYR A 7 5.94 20.79 9.89
CA TYR A 7 7.11 20.95 10.75
C TYR A 7 6.75 20.45 12.15
N TRP A 8 7.57 19.56 12.70
CA TRP A 8 7.38 19.03 14.05
C TRP A 8 8.44 19.62 14.99
N GLY A 9 7.99 20.38 15.99
CA GLY A 9 8.88 21.20 16.83
C GLY A 9 9.96 20.40 17.57
N ASP A 10 9.57 19.27 18.18
CA ASP A 10 10.47 18.45 19.01
C ASP A 10 11.51 17.67 18.20
N SER A 11 11.20 17.26 16.97
CA SER A 11 12.11 16.49 16.11
C SER A 11 13.02 17.36 15.26
N LYS A 12 12.76 18.68 15.21
CA LYS A 12 13.35 19.65 14.28
C LYS A 12 13.28 19.18 12.81
N SER A 13 12.21 18.48 12.43
CA SER A 13 12.10 17.88 11.11
C SER A 13 10.85 18.27 10.35
N LEU A 14 11.00 18.28 9.02
CA LEU A 14 9.96 18.57 8.07
C LEU A 14 9.48 17.24 7.47
N ARG A 15 8.16 17.05 7.41
CA ARG A 15 7.54 15.96 6.66
C ARG A 15 6.85 16.48 5.42
N PHE A 16 7.34 16.05 4.27
CA PHE A 16 6.70 16.26 2.98
C PHE A 16 5.76 15.08 2.71
N HIS A 17 4.45 15.33 2.71
CA HIS A 17 3.46 14.37 2.22
C HIS A 17 3.00 14.81 0.83
N ALA A 18 3.12 13.93 -0.16
CA ALA A 18 2.63 14.13 -1.51
C ALA A 18 1.59 13.07 -1.86
N LYS A 19 0.51 13.47 -2.53
CA LYS A 19 -0.61 12.61 -2.92
C LYS A 19 -1.12 13.01 -4.30
N GLU A 20 -1.22 12.01 -5.18
CA GLU A 20 -1.66 12.21 -6.54
C GLU A 20 -2.67 11.15 -6.97
N LYS A 21 -3.59 11.56 -7.83
CA LYS A 21 -4.70 10.74 -8.35
C LYS A 21 -4.62 10.81 -9.88
N ILE A 22 -3.70 10.04 -10.45
CA ILE A 22 -3.40 10.03 -11.88
C ILE A 22 -4.53 9.29 -12.60
N PRO A 23 -5.28 9.94 -13.51
CA PRO A 23 -6.20 9.23 -14.39
C PRO A 23 -5.39 8.44 -15.43
N ILE A 24 -5.52 7.12 -15.40
CA ILE A 24 -4.89 6.19 -16.35
C ILE A 24 -5.81 5.95 -17.56
N ASP A 25 -7.12 6.06 -17.33
CA ASP A 25 -8.19 5.93 -18.34
C ASP A 25 -9.46 6.58 -17.76
N SER A 26 -10.45 6.87 -18.62
CA SER A 26 -11.83 7.24 -18.25
C SER A 26 -12.38 6.43 -17.05
N LYS A 27 -12.06 5.14 -17.02
CA LYS A 27 -12.47 4.17 -16.00
C LYS A 27 -11.35 3.79 -15.03
N THR A 28 -10.15 4.36 -15.08
CA THR A 28 -9.01 3.90 -14.27
C THR A 28 -8.28 5.05 -13.59
N ARG A 29 -8.10 5.00 -12.26
CA ARG A 29 -7.34 6.00 -11.49
C ARG A 29 -6.30 5.33 -10.59
N LEU A 30 -5.03 5.68 -10.79
CA LEU A 30 -3.92 5.34 -9.91
C LEU A 30 -3.83 6.40 -8.81
N GLN A 31 -3.86 5.97 -7.55
CA GLN A 31 -3.61 6.84 -6.40
C GLN A 31 -2.22 6.54 -5.83
N VAL A 32 -1.32 7.51 -5.90
CA VAL A 32 0.02 7.45 -5.32
C VAL A 32 0.06 8.36 -4.09
N GLN A 33 0.72 7.92 -3.02
CA GLN A 33 0.96 8.72 -1.81
C GLN A 33 2.39 8.46 -1.33
N GLY A 34 3.08 9.47 -0.84
CA GLY A 34 4.42 9.35 -0.28
C GLY A 34 4.65 10.32 0.87
N GLU A 35 5.44 9.90 1.86
CA GLU A 35 5.84 10.68 3.03
C GLU A 35 7.36 10.62 3.18
N LEU A 36 8.00 11.79 3.35
CA LEU A 36 9.45 11.99 3.43
C LEU A 36 9.79 12.85 4.64
N ASP A 37 10.54 12.30 5.60
CA ASP A 37 11.01 12.99 6.81
C ASP A 37 12.45 13.48 6.63
N THR A 38 12.66 14.81 6.68
CA THR A 38 13.98 15.42 6.49
C THR A 38 14.96 15.16 7.62
N ARG A 39 14.55 14.57 8.76
CA ARG A 39 15.47 14.14 9.81
C ARG A 39 16.39 13.01 9.36
N ILE A 40 15.82 12.12 8.55
CA ILE A 40 16.48 10.92 8.01
C ILE A 40 16.87 11.15 6.54
N GLY A 41 16.26 12.14 5.88
CA GLY A 41 16.43 12.40 4.45
C GLY A 41 15.75 11.34 3.57
N ALA A 42 14.87 10.52 4.15
CA ALA A 42 14.39 9.28 3.56
C ALA A 42 12.85 9.19 3.54
N PRO A 43 12.25 8.54 2.51
CA PRO A 43 10.82 8.30 2.45
C PRO A 43 10.39 7.27 3.50
N THR A 44 9.70 7.77 4.54
CA THR A 44 9.10 7.02 5.64
C THR A 44 8.07 6.02 5.13
N PHE A 45 7.23 6.41 4.16
CA PHE A 45 6.22 5.54 3.56
C PHE A 45 5.94 5.93 2.11
N VAL A 46 5.63 4.93 1.27
CA VAL A 46 5.09 5.12 -0.08
C VAL A 46 3.96 4.10 -0.30
N HIS A 47 2.82 4.59 -0.80
CA HIS A 47 1.63 3.84 -1.17
C HIS A 47 1.34 4.04 -2.66
N ALA A 48 0.92 2.98 -3.34
CA ALA A 48 0.33 3.06 -4.66
C ALA A 48 -0.86 2.09 -4.73
N MET A 49 -1.99 2.57 -5.25
CA MET A 49 -3.21 1.79 -5.44
C MET A 49 -3.83 2.12 -6.80
N ILE A 50 -3.96 1.11 -7.66
CA ILE A 50 -4.75 1.22 -8.88
C ILE A 50 -6.23 0.94 -8.53
N ARG A 51 -7.14 1.76 -9.05
CA ARG A 51 -8.59 1.50 -8.99
C ARG A 51 -9.19 1.57 -10.38
N ARG A 52 -9.95 0.54 -10.77
CA ARG A 52 -10.64 0.49 -12.06
C ARG A 52 -12.16 0.41 -11.86
N PHE A 53 -12.82 1.46 -12.30
CA PHE A 53 -14.24 1.78 -12.20
C PHE A 53 -14.95 1.30 -13.47
N TYR A 54 -15.16 0.00 -13.59
CA TYR A 54 -15.92 -0.56 -14.71
C TYR A 54 -17.43 -0.41 -14.47
N PRO A 55 -18.21 0.13 -15.43
CA PRO A 55 -19.64 -0.18 -15.52
C PRO A 55 -19.89 -1.58 -16.14
N ASP A 56 -18.88 -2.19 -16.76
CA ASP A 56 -19.02 -3.24 -17.77
C ASP A 56 -17.86 -4.27 -17.84
N TRP A 57 -18.08 -5.58 -17.95
CA TRP A 57 -19.01 -6.39 -17.14
C TRP A 57 -18.36 -7.76 -16.83
N LYS A 58 -17.72 -8.41 -17.82
CA LYS A 58 -16.76 -9.52 -17.61
C LYS A 58 -15.35 -8.99 -17.35
N SER A 59 -15.19 -8.42 -16.16
CA SER A 59 -13.95 -7.87 -15.57
C SER A 59 -13.82 -7.91 -13.86
N ARG A 60 -12.73 -8.82 -14.09
CA ARG A 60 -11.40 -9.21 -13.52
C ARG A 60 -10.44 -8.01 -13.41
N GLY A 61 -9.75 -7.92 -12.28
CA GLY A 61 -9.06 -6.73 -11.78
C GLY A 61 -9.21 -6.65 -10.26
N ALA A 62 -8.26 -6.02 -9.57
CA ALA A 62 -8.19 -6.04 -8.10
C ALA A 62 -8.11 -4.63 -7.48
N ALA A 63 -8.74 -4.48 -6.31
CA ALA A 63 -8.63 -3.29 -5.47
C ALA A 63 -7.64 -3.59 -4.32
N GLU A 64 -6.37 -3.28 -4.51
CA GLU A 64 -5.30 -3.55 -3.54
C GLU A 64 -4.96 -2.33 -2.66
N PHE A 65 -4.89 -2.54 -1.35
CA PHE A 65 -4.29 -1.62 -0.39
C PHE A 65 -3.04 -2.29 0.21
N ALA A 66 -1.87 -1.64 0.11
CA ALA A 66 -0.61 -2.17 0.65
C ALA A 66 0.04 -1.20 1.64
N LEU A 67 -0.17 -1.43 2.94
CA LEU A 67 0.55 -0.74 4.00
C LEU A 67 1.97 -1.32 4.10
N ASN A 68 2.98 -0.44 4.15
CA ASN A 68 4.38 -0.81 4.28
C ASN A 68 4.91 -0.03 5.50
N ILE A 69 5.05 -0.70 6.64
CA ILE A 69 5.65 -0.14 7.86
C ILE A 69 7.13 -0.51 7.81
N LYS A 70 7.98 0.51 7.70
CA LYS A 70 9.43 0.35 7.87
C LYS A 70 9.83 0.53 9.32
N ASP A 71 10.90 -0.13 9.75
CA ASP A 71 11.50 0.06 11.08
C ASP A 71 10.48 -0.08 12.24
N PHE A 72 9.55 -1.06 12.13
CA PHE A 72 8.52 -1.29 13.17
C PHE A 72 9.16 -1.69 14.51
N GLN A 73 10.21 -2.49 14.43
CA GLN A 73 11.32 -2.52 15.37
C GLN A 73 12.62 -2.34 14.57
N LYS A 74 13.75 -2.21 15.27
CA LYS A 74 15.07 -2.14 14.61
C LYS A 74 15.27 -3.38 13.73
N ASP A 75 15.55 -3.16 12.44
CA ASP A 75 15.73 -4.22 11.44
C ASP A 75 14.47 -5.10 11.21
N GLN A 76 13.24 -4.56 11.42
CA GLN A 76 11.97 -5.24 11.18
C GLN A 76 11.02 -4.42 10.28
N ASP A 77 10.83 -4.87 9.03
CA ASP A 77 9.92 -4.32 8.03
C ASP A 77 8.63 -5.16 7.94
N VAL A 78 7.48 -4.53 8.17
CA VAL A 78 6.15 -5.16 8.20
C VAL A 78 5.28 -4.61 7.07
N ARG A 79 4.91 -5.47 6.12
CA ARG A 79 4.05 -5.17 4.97
C ARG A 79 2.72 -5.92 5.07
N VAL A 80 1.64 -5.19 5.29
CA VAL A 80 0.27 -5.72 5.27
C VAL A 80 -0.43 -5.26 4.00
N LYS A 81 -0.80 -6.18 3.12
CA LYS A 81 -1.73 -5.92 2.02
C LYS A 81 -3.09 -6.55 2.29
N VAL A 82 -4.13 -5.84 1.86
CA VAL A 82 -5.48 -6.38 1.69
C VAL A 82 -5.90 -6.09 0.25
N GLY A 83 -6.20 -7.13 -0.50
CA GLY A 83 -6.71 -7.04 -1.87
C GLY A 83 -8.11 -7.64 -1.98
N LEU A 84 -8.91 -7.11 -2.90
CA LEU A 84 -10.17 -7.69 -3.32
C LEU A 84 -10.13 -7.92 -4.82
N GLU A 85 -10.26 -9.16 -5.28
CA GLU A 85 -10.50 -9.44 -6.70
C GLU A 85 -11.97 -9.13 -7.03
N VAL A 86 -12.20 -8.16 -7.91
CA VAL A 86 -13.50 -7.45 -8.03
C VAL A 86 -14.63 -8.30 -8.65
N PHE A 87 -14.31 -9.45 -9.26
CA PHE A 87 -15.25 -10.27 -10.04
C PHE A 87 -15.56 -11.61 -9.38
N ASP A 88 -14.51 -12.35 -9.04
CA ASP A 88 -14.57 -13.55 -8.22
C ASP A 88 -14.92 -13.21 -6.75
N GLN A 89 -14.91 -11.91 -6.41
CA GLN A 89 -15.23 -11.31 -5.11
C GLN A 89 -14.40 -11.84 -3.94
N VAL A 90 -13.27 -12.50 -4.22
CA VAL A 90 -12.36 -13.07 -3.22
C VAL A 90 -11.53 -11.96 -2.58
N PRO A 91 -11.68 -11.69 -1.28
CA PRO A 91 -10.73 -10.90 -0.52
C PRO A 91 -9.53 -11.76 -0.15
N TYR A 92 -8.33 -11.21 -0.27
CA TYR A 92 -7.09 -11.82 0.18
C TYR A 92 -6.30 -10.89 1.10
N LEU A 93 -5.80 -11.46 2.18
CA LEU A 93 -4.87 -10.85 3.13
C LEU A 93 -3.47 -11.36 2.82
N GLN A 94 -2.49 -10.46 2.73
CA GLN A 94 -1.07 -10.80 2.71
C GLN A 94 -0.39 -10.05 3.85
N ILE A 95 0.07 -10.78 4.87
CA ILE A 95 0.98 -10.26 5.90
C ILE A 95 2.37 -10.76 5.53
N ARG A 96 3.29 -9.83 5.27
CA ARG A 96 4.73 -10.10 5.15
C ARG A 96 5.46 -9.37 6.25
N GLU A 97 6.41 -10.04 6.87
CA GLU A 97 7.33 -9.46 7.86
C GLU A 97 8.70 -10.07 7.62
N ASN A 98 9.69 -9.21 7.35
CA ASN A 98 11.05 -9.60 6.95
C ASN A 98 11.06 -10.71 5.85
N ASN A 99 11.34 -11.95 6.28
CA ASN A 99 11.54 -13.13 5.45
C ASN A 99 10.31 -14.05 5.36
N TRP A 100 9.22 -13.82 6.12
CA TRP A 100 8.03 -14.65 6.05
C TRP A 100 6.84 -13.90 5.44
N THR A 101 5.99 -14.62 4.71
CA THR A 101 4.75 -14.09 4.11
C THR A 101 3.61 -15.10 4.30
N LEU A 102 2.61 -14.72 5.11
CA LEU A 102 1.31 -15.37 5.17
C LEU A 102 0.39 -14.76 4.11
N ASN A 103 -0.16 -15.60 3.24
CA ASN A 103 -1.31 -15.27 2.39
C ASN A 103 -2.53 -16.05 2.87
N ALA A 104 -3.70 -15.43 2.92
CA ALA A 104 -4.98 -16.08 3.22
C ALA A 104 -6.11 -15.48 2.40
N ASP A 105 -7.01 -16.32 1.88
CA ASP A 105 -8.25 -15.91 1.21
C ASP A 105 -9.51 -16.33 2.00
N VAL A 106 -10.66 -15.71 1.69
CA VAL A 106 -11.95 -16.04 2.33
C VAL A 106 -12.50 -17.41 1.91
N ASN A 107 -11.93 -18.05 0.88
CA ASN A 107 -12.24 -19.44 0.54
C ASN A 107 -11.52 -20.44 1.47
N GLY A 108 -10.83 -19.96 2.51
CA GLY A 108 -10.07 -20.78 3.46
C GLY A 108 -8.72 -21.24 2.94
N LYS A 109 -8.29 -20.79 1.75
CA LYS A 109 -6.96 -21.11 1.21
C LYS A 109 -5.95 -20.18 1.84
N TRP A 110 -5.02 -20.74 2.59
CA TRP A 110 -3.89 -20.02 3.13
C TRP A 110 -2.58 -20.70 2.72
N ASN A 111 -1.50 -19.93 2.71
CA ASN A 111 -0.15 -20.44 2.62
C ASN A 111 0.79 -19.54 3.41
N VAL A 112 1.77 -20.15 4.08
CA VAL A 112 2.94 -19.45 4.61
C VAL A 112 4.11 -19.77 3.69
N ARG A 113 4.75 -18.73 3.17
CA ARG A 113 6.08 -18.81 2.57
C ARG A 113 7.10 -18.28 3.57
N TYR A 114 8.22 -18.98 3.69
CA TYR A 114 9.42 -18.49 4.35
C TYR A 114 10.53 -18.46 3.30
N ASP A 115 11.11 -17.29 3.09
CA ASP A 115 12.24 -17.07 2.19
C ASP A 115 13.53 -17.15 3.04
N LEU A 116 14.28 -18.25 2.90
CA LEU A 116 15.55 -18.50 3.61
C LEU A 116 16.70 -17.62 3.08
#